data_AF-A0A7Z9H6U5-F1
#
_entry.id   AF-A0A7Z9H6U5-F1
#
_cell.length_a   1.000
_cell.length_b   1.000
_cell.length_c   1.000
_cell.angle_alpha   90.00
_cell.angle_beta   90.00
_cell.angle_gamma   90.00
#
_symmetry.space_group_name_H-M   'P 1'
#
loop_
_entity.id
_entity.type
_entity.pdbx_description
1 polymer ?
#
loop_
_entity_poly.entity_id
_entity_poly.type
_entity_poly.pdbx_seq_one_letter_code
_entity_poly.pdbx_strand_id
1 'polypeptide(L)'
;MARSSFDVSGIIAPLWAIFWGGLFCWIDYGIFYNTPAIAINIEDVFNDLLGMTSLTWGIFRLRRINIDDYNWKMVVVSIVAGTLWLQTLFFTFGVLIPSGWVAAVVNPILNLAQLTALLLLCMAMTHLCEVARLHASVKWWQLLSFIALFFSLAPFSILLLLSLLASVSIISSDIVQAILDFLGTPMVVLASLFVLLFLFSTLITRNEARKFIARPAAEGEGDEYTYFFDEEEEQEG
;
A
#
# COMPACT_ATOMS: atom_id res chain seq x y z
N MET A 1 -3.46 20.19 27.50
CA MET A 1 -2.99 20.02 26.11
C MET A 1 -4.05 20.59 25.17
N ALA A 2 -3.74 21.66 24.45
CA ALA A 2 -4.66 22.20 23.44
C ALA A 2 -4.84 21.14 22.34
N ARG A 3 -6.08 20.73 22.06
CA ARG A 3 -6.39 19.90 20.89
C ARG A 3 -6.04 20.75 19.67
N SER A 4 -4.87 20.54 19.06
CA SER A 4 -4.64 21.04 17.71
C SER A 4 -5.73 20.43 16.85
N SER A 5 -6.59 21.27 16.28
CA SER A 5 -7.66 20.84 15.38
C SER A 5 -7.02 20.03 14.26
N PHE A 6 -7.13 18.71 14.36
CA PHE A 6 -6.56 17.81 13.39
C PHE A 6 -7.32 17.98 12.07
N ASP A 7 -6.65 18.55 11.07
CA ASP A 7 -7.27 18.83 9.78
C ASP A 7 -7.38 17.56 8.94
N VAL A 8 -8.51 16.87 9.07
CA VAL A 8 -8.83 15.65 8.33
C VAL A 8 -8.89 15.91 6.82
N SER A 9 -9.17 17.14 6.37
CA SER A 9 -9.28 17.47 4.95
C SER A 9 -7.94 17.30 4.22
N GLY A 10 -6.83 17.50 4.93
CA GLY A 10 -5.47 17.32 4.43
C GLY A 10 -5.09 15.89 4.06
N ILE A 11 -5.87 14.88 4.50
CA ILE A 11 -5.60 13.45 4.30
C ILE A 11 -6.20 12.93 2.98
N ILE A 12 -7.33 13.49 2.55
CA ILE A 12 -8.13 12.95 1.44
C ILE A 12 -7.37 13.02 0.11
N ALA A 13 -6.79 14.18 -0.21
CA ALA A 13 -6.05 14.38 -1.45
C ALA A 13 -4.82 13.45 -1.59
N PRO A 14 -3.95 13.32 -0.56
CA PRO A 14 -2.86 12.33 -0.59
C PRO A 14 -3.34 10.89 -0.82
N LEU A 15 -4.39 10.44 -0.14
CA LEU A 15 -4.91 9.08 -0.32
C LEU A 15 -5.41 8.83 -1.74
N TRP A 16 -6.07 9.83 -2.33
CA TRP A 16 -6.50 9.76 -3.73
C TRP A 16 -5.31 9.71 -4.69
N ALA A 17 -4.24 10.46 -4.43
CA ALA A 17 -3.02 10.40 -5.23
C ALA A 17 -2.32 9.03 -5.13
N ILE A 18 -2.32 8.41 -3.94
CA ILE A 18 -1.80 7.04 -3.75
C ILE A 18 -2.65 6.03 -4.53
N PHE A 19 -3.98 6.13 -4.42
CA PHE A 19 -4.88 5.23 -5.13
C PHE A 19 -4.70 5.31 -6.65
N TRP A 20 -4.81 6.51 -7.23
CA TRP A 20 -4.64 6.67 -8.68
C TRP A 20 -3.22 6.34 -9.13
N GLY A 21 -2.22 6.71 -8.33
CA GLY A 21 -0.82 6.39 -8.61
C GLY A 21 -0.61 4.88 -8.73
N GLY A 22 -1.10 4.12 -7.75
CA GLY A 22 -1.05 2.65 -7.79
C GLY A 22 -1.88 2.04 -8.92
N LEU A 23 -3.04 2.63 -9.25
CA LEU A 23 -3.87 2.16 -10.36
C LEU A 23 -3.19 2.36 -11.72
N PHE A 24 -2.51 3.50 -11.93
CA PHE A 24 -1.74 3.76 -13.16
C PHE A 24 -0.62 2.73 -13.35
N CYS A 25 0.14 2.45 -12.30
CA CYS A 25 1.14 1.38 -12.30
C CYS A 25 0.55 -0.01 -12.54
N TRP A 26 -0.71 -0.26 -12.11
CA TRP A 26 -1.36 -1.56 -12.29
C TRP A 26 -1.91 -1.77 -13.69
N ILE A 27 -2.54 -0.75 -14.29
CA ILE A 27 -3.16 -0.84 -15.63
C ILE A 27 -2.11 -1.10 -16.71
N ASP A 28 -0.91 -0.55 -16.54
CA ASP A 28 0.18 -0.66 -17.50
C ASP A 28 0.57 -2.12 -17.79
N TYR A 29 0.49 -2.97 -16.76
CA TYR A 29 0.81 -4.40 -16.83
C TYR A 29 -0.11 -5.22 -17.75
N GLY A 30 -1.28 -4.71 -18.16
CA GLY A 30 -2.35 -5.52 -18.75
C GLY A 30 -2.55 -5.42 -20.25
N ILE A 31 -2.19 -4.30 -20.89
CA ILE A 31 -2.77 -3.95 -22.21
C ILE A 31 -1.77 -4.03 -23.38
N PHE A 32 -0.46 -3.89 -23.13
CA PHE A 32 0.50 -3.64 -24.22
C PHE A 32 1.46 -4.78 -24.59
N TYR A 33 1.35 -5.96 -23.96
CA TYR A 33 2.25 -7.11 -24.16
C TYR A 33 2.29 -7.72 -25.58
N ASN A 34 1.52 -7.22 -26.54
CA ASN A 34 1.46 -7.76 -27.91
C ASN A 34 2.02 -6.82 -29.01
N THR A 35 2.74 -5.74 -28.66
CA THR A 35 3.41 -4.91 -29.68
C THR A 35 4.90 -5.28 -29.84
N PRO A 36 5.39 -5.49 -31.07
CA PRO A 36 6.76 -5.97 -31.30
C PRO A 36 7.83 -4.94 -30.89
N ALA A 37 8.55 -5.27 -29.82
CA ALA A 37 9.95 -5.02 -29.38
C ALA A 37 10.74 -3.72 -29.70
N ILE A 38 10.29 -2.78 -30.53
CA ILE A 38 11.14 -1.63 -30.96
C ILE A 38 10.46 -0.27 -30.78
N ALA A 39 9.16 -0.21 -30.49
CA ALA A 39 8.55 1.03 -30.06
C ALA A 39 8.84 1.23 -28.56
N ILE A 40 9.70 2.20 -28.23
CA ILE A 40 9.66 2.82 -26.90
C ILE A 40 8.24 3.38 -26.78
N ASN A 41 7.39 2.69 -26.03
CA ASN A 41 6.05 3.15 -25.75
C ASN A 41 6.19 4.34 -24.80
N ILE A 42 6.33 5.54 -25.36
CA ILE A 42 6.40 6.80 -24.60
C ILE A 42 5.20 6.90 -23.64
N GLU A 43 4.07 6.30 -24.01
CA GLU A 43 2.86 6.18 -23.20
C GLU A 43 3.06 5.35 -21.93
N ASP A 44 3.66 4.17 -22.04
CA ASP A 44 3.97 3.26 -20.92
C ASP A 44 4.92 3.95 -19.93
N VAL A 45 6.03 4.49 -20.46
CA VAL A 45 7.01 5.25 -19.67
C VAL A 45 6.38 6.43 -18.94
N PHE A 46 5.45 7.14 -19.59
CA PHE A 46 4.76 8.27 -18.98
C PHE A 46 3.77 7.82 -17.91
N ASN A 47 3.03 6.74 -18.15
CA ASN A 47 2.06 6.18 -17.22
C ASN A 47 2.74 5.69 -15.93
N ASP A 48 3.84 4.96 -16.05
CA ASP A 48 4.63 4.48 -14.91
C ASP A 48 5.23 5.61 -14.09
N LEU A 49 5.84 6.59 -14.76
CA LEU A 49 6.44 7.74 -14.07
C LEU A 49 5.36 8.60 -13.39
N LEU A 50 4.23 8.81 -14.05
CA LEU A 50 3.09 9.56 -13.48
C LEU A 50 2.50 8.82 -12.28
N GLY A 51 2.29 7.51 -12.40
CA GLY A 51 1.77 6.64 -11.35
C GLY A 51 2.66 6.68 -10.12
N MET A 52 3.95 6.43 -10.30
CA MET A 52 4.94 6.43 -9.22
C MET A 52 5.14 7.82 -8.60
N THR A 53 5.08 8.89 -9.40
CA THR A 53 5.19 10.27 -8.89
C THR A 53 3.98 10.63 -8.04
N SER A 54 2.76 10.30 -8.50
CA SER A 54 1.52 10.52 -7.75
C SER A 54 1.51 9.77 -6.42
N LEU A 55 1.90 8.48 -6.45
CA LEU A 55 1.99 7.63 -5.27
C LEU A 55 3.00 8.18 -4.26
N THR A 56 4.19 8.54 -4.73
CA THR A 56 5.28 9.05 -3.89
C THR A 56 4.93 10.41 -3.28
N TRP A 57 4.32 11.30 -4.06
CA TRP A 57 3.82 12.59 -3.57
C TRP A 57 2.77 12.41 -2.47
N GLY A 58 1.82 11.49 -2.67
CA GLY A 58 0.79 11.18 -1.67
C GLY A 58 1.40 10.66 -0.37
N ILE A 59 2.36 9.73 -0.43
CA ILE A 59 3.05 9.18 0.73
C ILE A 59 3.85 10.27 1.48
N PHE A 60 4.61 11.11 0.77
CA PHE A 60 5.36 12.20 1.40
C PHE A 60 4.46 13.23 2.05
N ARG A 61 3.28 13.50 1.48
CA ARG A 61 2.31 14.40 2.07
C ARG A 61 1.67 13.81 3.33
N LEU A 62 1.33 12.52 3.32
CA LEU A 62 0.85 11.80 4.50
C LEU A 62 1.89 11.81 5.63
N ARG A 63 3.17 11.56 5.33
CA ARG A 63 4.26 11.58 6.31
C ARG A 63 4.37 12.89 7.11
N ARG A 64 3.86 14.02 6.60
CA ARG A 64 3.91 15.30 7.32
C ARG A 64 2.95 15.37 8.52
N ILE A 65 2.05 14.40 8.66
CA ILE A 65 1.14 14.30 9.79
C ILE A 65 1.92 13.76 10.99
N ASN A 66 1.97 14.52 12.09
CA ASN A 66 2.74 14.17 13.27
C ASN A 66 1.88 13.40 14.29
N ILE A 67 2.03 12.08 14.30
CA ILE A 67 1.41 11.17 15.28
C ILE A 67 2.48 10.14 15.69
N ASP A 68 2.68 9.90 16.99
CA ASP A 68 3.88 9.20 17.49
C ASP A 68 4.13 7.82 16.85
N ASP A 69 3.16 6.90 16.94
CA ASP A 69 3.28 5.54 16.37
C ASP A 69 3.09 5.47 14.84
N TYR A 70 2.58 6.54 14.25
CA TYR A 70 2.41 6.70 12.81
C TYR A 70 3.72 7.07 12.12
N ASN A 71 4.50 7.94 12.76
CA ASN A 71 5.65 8.60 12.17
C ASN A 71 6.71 7.59 11.68
N TRP A 72 7.08 6.62 12.52
CA TRP A 72 8.13 5.65 12.15
C TRP A 72 7.68 4.76 10.97
N LYS A 73 6.41 4.33 10.96
CA LYS A 73 5.83 3.53 9.87
C LYS A 73 5.92 4.32 8.57
N MET A 74 5.46 5.57 8.58
CA MET A 74 5.48 6.43 7.41
C MET A 74 6.89 6.83 6.95
N VAL A 75 7.87 6.90 7.85
CA VAL A 75 9.28 7.09 7.46
C VAL A 75 9.74 5.92 6.59
N VAL A 76 9.53 4.68 7.04
CA VAL A 76 9.89 3.48 6.28
C VAL A 76 9.16 3.44 4.94
N VAL A 77 7.84 3.66 4.94
CA VAL A 77 7.01 3.71 3.71
C VAL A 77 7.56 4.76 2.74
N SER A 78 7.94 5.95 3.24
CA SER A 78 8.48 7.03 2.39
C SER A 78 9.84 6.72 1.78
N ILE A 79 10.72 6.00 2.52
CA ILE A 79 12.02 5.58 2.01
C ILE A 79 11.83 4.57 0.87
N VAL A 80 10.96 3.58 1.08
CA VAL A 80 10.66 2.57 0.05
C VAL A 80 10.02 3.21 -1.17
N ALA A 81 9.02 4.08 -0.99
CA ALA A 81 8.38 4.80 -2.10
C ALA A 81 9.38 5.64 -2.91
N GLY A 82 10.25 6.40 -2.23
CA GLY A 82 11.30 7.18 -2.90
C GLY A 82 12.30 6.30 -3.64
N THR A 83 12.65 5.14 -3.08
CA THR A 83 13.56 4.17 -3.73
C THR A 83 12.93 3.60 -5.01
N LEU A 84 11.66 3.19 -4.94
CA LEU A 84 10.93 2.68 -6.10
C LEU A 84 10.74 3.76 -7.17
N TRP A 85 10.44 5.00 -6.77
CA TRP A 85 10.36 6.12 -7.71
C TRP A 85 11.70 6.38 -8.44
N LEU A 86 12.82 6.33 -7.73
CA LEU A 86 14.16 6.44 -8.34
C LEU A 86 14.45 5.26 -9.28
N GLN A 87 14.04 4.05 -8.92
CA GLN A 87 14.18 2.88 -9.79
C GLN A 87 13.39 3.05 -11.09
N THR A 88 12.11 3.47 -11.01
CA THR A 88 11.28 3.78 -12.18
C THR A 88 11.93 4.87 -13.02
N LEU A 89 12.43 5.95 -12.40
CA LEU A 89 13.13 7.03 -13.09
C LEU A 89 14.36 6.52 -13.87
N PHE A 90 15.20 5.70 -13.25
CA PHE A 90 16.38 5.12 -13.92
C PHE A 90 15.98 4.20 -15.08
N PHE A 91 14.95 3.39 -14.89
CA PHE A 91 14.42 2.52 -15.94
C PHE A 91 13.89 3.32 -17.13
N THR A 92 13.09 4.37 -16.86
CA THR A 92 12.56 5.32 -17.84
C THR A 92 13.66 5.97 -18.69
N PHE A 93 14.80 6.34 -18.08
CA PHE A 93 15.90 6.98 -18.80
C PHE A 93 16.91 6.00 -19.41
N GLY A 94 16.60 4.71 -19.43
CA GLY A 94 17.47 3.68 -20.03
C GLY A 94 18.79 3.49 -19.29
N VAL A 95 18.85 3.88 -18.01
CA VAL A 95 20.00 3.56 -17.15
C VAL A 95 19.96 2.07 -16.90
N LEU A 96 20.86 1.34 -17.56
CA LEU A 96 20.97 -0.12 -17.44
C LEU A 96 21.21 -0.49 -15.97
N ILE A 97 20.19 -1.04 -15.33
CA ILE A 97 20.33 -1.70 -14.03
C ILE A 97 21.25 -2.90 -14.26
N PRO A 98 22.31 -3.09 -13.46
CA PRO A 98 23.25 -4.19 -13.65
C PRO A 98 22.51 -5.53 -13.72
N SER A 99 22.52 -6.15 -14.90
CA SER A 99 21.97 -7.50 -15.07
C SER A 99 22.91 -8.53 -14.44
N GLY A 100 22.34 -9.65 -14.00
CA GLY A 100 23.09 -10.74 -13.35
C GLY A 100 22.76 -10.89 -11.87
N TRP A 101 23.75 -11.32 -11.08
CA TRP A 101 23.54 -11.72 -9.68
C TRP A 101 23.05 -10.57 -8.78
N VAL A 102 23.45 -9.32 -9.08
CA VAL A 102 23.00 -8.14 -8.33
C VAL A 102 21.49 -7.96 -8.47
N ALA A 103 20.97 -7.94 -9.71
CA ALA A 103 19.53 -7.88 -9.95
C ALA A 103 18.78 -9.07 -9.33
N ALA A 104 19.38 -10.27 -9.40
CA ALA A 104 18.80 -11.49 -8.84
C ALA A 104 18.65 -11.45 -7.31
N VAL A 105 19.45 -10.65 -6.59
CA VAL A 105 19.35 -10.49 -5.13
C VAL A 105 18.60 -9.21 -4.74
N VAL A 106 18.86 -8.11 -5.43
CA VAL A 106 18.27 -6.79 -5.13
C VAL A 106 16.78 -6.75 -5.42
N ASN A 107 16.31 -7.30 -6.55
CA ASN A 107 14.88 -7.26 -6.90
C ASN A 107 14.01 -8.01 -5.88
N PRO A 108 14.35 -9.24 -5.44
CA PRO A 108 13.63 -9.91 -4.36
C PRO A 108 13.55 -9.08 -3.07
N ILE A 109 14.66 -8.47 -2.64
CA ILE A 109 14.71 -7.65 -1.42
C ILE A 109 13.83 -6.41 -1.57
N LEU A 110 13.89 -5.73 -2.72
CA LEU A 110 13.04 -4.57 -3.00
C LEU A 110 11.56 -4.93 -3.04
N ASN A 111 11.20 -6.07 -3.63
CA ASN A 111 9.82 -6.57 -3.63
C ASN A 111 9.34 -6.86 -2.20
N LEU A 112 10.18 -7.47 -1.37
CA LEU A 112 9.86 -7.70 0.04
C LEU A 112 9.71 -6.38 0.81
N ALA A 113 10.59 -5.41 0.56
CA ALA A 113 10.51 -4.08 1.13
C ALA A 113 9.23 -3.35 0.70
N GLN A 114 8.81 -3.49 -0.56
CA GLN A 114 7.55 -2.95 -1.09
C GLN A 114 6.32 -3.54 -0.38
N LEU A 115 6.26 -4.87 -0.23
CA LEU A 115 5.16 -5.53 0.48
C LEU A 115 5.14 -5.14 1.96
N THR A 116 6.32 -5.02 2.58
CA THR A 116 6.45 -4.55 3.96
C THR A 116 5.98 -3.11 4.10
N ALA A 117 6.35 -2.23 3.18
CA ALA A 117 5.90 -0.84 3.16
C ALA A 117 4.38 -0.76 2.97
N LEU A 118 3.79 -1.58 2.10
CA LEU A 118 2.34 -1.63 1.93
C LEU A 118 1.62 -2.03 3.24
N LEU A 119 2.13 -3.05 3.94
CA LEU A 119 1.59 -3.46 5.24
C LEU A 119 1.72 -2.34 6.29
N LEU A 120 2.88 -1.69 6.37
CA LEU A 120 3.12 -0.56 7.27
C LEU A 120 2.23 0.65 6.94
N LEU A 121 1.96 0.90 5.66
CA LEU A 121 1.01 1.92 5.22
C LEU A 121 -0.40 1.60 5.73
N CYS A 122 -0.87 0.36 5.56
CA CYS A 122 -2.19 -0.05 6.07
C CYS A 122 -2.27 0.12 7.59
N MET A 123 -1.26 -0.32 8.35
CA MET A 123 -1.20 -0.13 9.80
C MET A 123 -1.17 1.35 10.21
N ALA A 124 -0.41 2.18 9.49
CA ALA A 124 -0.34 3.62 9.73
C ALA A 124 -1.70 4.27 9.48
N MET A 125 -2.42 3.85 8.43
CA MET A 125 -3.76 4.34 8.13
C MET A 125 -4.81 3.89 9.15
N THR A 126 -4.72 2.67 9.67
CA THR A 126 -5.54 2.21 10.80
C THR A 126 -5.37 3.15 11.99
N HIS A 127 -4.11 3.39 12.40
CA HIS A 127 -3.81 4.25 13.53
C HIS A 127 -4.24 5.71 13.31
N LEU A 128 -4.06 6.23 12.09
CA LEU A 128 -4.54 7.55 11.69
C LEU A 128 -6.07 7.66 11.84
N CYS A 129 -6.80 6.64 11.42
CA CYS A 129 -8.25 6.58 11.52
C CYS A 129 -8.73 6.44 12.96
N GLU A 130 -8.00 5.71 13.81
CA GLU A 130 -8.27 5.61 15.26
C GLU A 130 -8.14 6.98 15.93
N VAL A 131 -7.04 7.69 15.69
CA VAL A 131 -6.81 9.05 16.22
C VAL A 131 -7.86 10.03 15.70
N ALA A 132 -8.28 9.90 14.45
CA ALA A 132 -9.34 10.72 13.85
C ALA A 132 -10.77 10.26 14.20
N ARG A 133 -10.93 9.19 14.99
CA ARG A 133 -12.23 8.59 15.39
C ARG A 133 -13.13 8.17 14.22
N LEU A 134 -12.52 7.71 13.13
CA LEU A 134 -13.19 7.21 11.92
C LEU A 134 -13.43 5.70 12.03
N HIS A 135 -14.38 5.29 12.88
CA HIS A 135 -14.56 3.90 13.32
C HIS A 135 -14.80 2.91 12.17
N ALA A 136 -15.57 3.28 11.14
CA ALA A 136 -15.78 2.35 10.02
C ALA A 136 -14.48 2.16 9.25
N SER A 137 -13.74 3.24 8.98
CA SER A 137 -12.44 3.19 8.29
C SER A 137 -11.43 2.31 9.01
N VAL A 138 -11.36 2.36 10.36
CA VAL A 138 -10.47 1.52 11.16
C VAL A 138 -10.66 0.04 10.81
N LYS A 139 -11.90 -0.46 10.79
CA LYS A 139 -12.21 -1.87 10.47
C LYS A 139 -11.74 -2.26 9.07
N TRP A 140 -11.91 -1.37 8.10
CA TRP A 140 -11.47 -1.63 6.72
C TRP A 140 -9.94 -1.63 6.56
N TRP A 141 -9.23 -0.73 7.23
CA TRP A 141 -7.77 -0.70 7.22
C TRP A 141 -7.16 -1.89 7.98
N GLN A 142 -7.81 -2.36 9.05
CA GLN A 142 -7.43 -3.60 9.73
C GLN A 142 -7.60 -4.82 8.82
N LEU A 143 -8.73 -4.93 8.11
CA LEU A 143 -8.96 -5.98 7.12
C LEU A 143 -7.91 -5.95 6.02
N LEU A 144 -7.59 -4.77 5.48
CA LEU A 144 -6.51 -4.61 4.48
C LEU A 144 -5.14 -5.03 5.03
N SER A 145 -4.83 -4.67 6.28
CA SER A 145 -3.58 -5.07 6.93
C SER A 145 -3.49 -6.59 7.08
N PHE A 146 -4.59 -7.24 7.47
CA PHE A 146 -4.69 -8.69 7.55
C PHE A 146 -4.49 -9.33 6.17
N ILE A 147 -5.16 -8.82 5.13
CA ILE A 147 -5.02 -9.35 3.78
C ILE A 147 -3.59 -9.16 3.25
N ALA A 148 -3.00 -7.98 3.43
CA ALA A 148 -1.61 -7.71 3.05
C ALA A 148 -0.63 -8.66 3.73
N LEU A 149 -0.85 -8.97 5.02
CA LEU A 149 0.02 -9.89 5.76
C LEU A 149 -0.11 -11.33 5.24
N PHE A 150 -1.32 -11.88 5.20
CA PHE A 150 -1.55 -13.31 4.97
C PHE A 150 -1.60 -13.69 3.50
N PHE A 151 -2.08 -12.81 2.63
CA PHE A 151 -2.27 -13.11 1.20
C PHE A 151 -1.22 -12.46 0.30
N SER A 152 -0.43 -11.52 0.81
CA SER A 152 0.66 -10.91 0.05
C SER A 152 2.03 -11.21 0.66
N LEU A 153 2.30 -10.75 1.88
CA LEU A 153 3.65 -10.84 2.48
C LEU A 153 4.08 -12.29 2.74
N ALA A 154 3.24 -13.09 3.40
CA ALA A 154 3.56 -14.47 3.74
C ALA A 154 3.83 -15.36 2.51
N PRO A 155 2.93 -15.45 1.50
CA PRO A 155 3.15 -16.34 0.37
C PRO A 155 4.29 -15.83 -0.52
N PHE A 156 4.47 -14.51 -0.66
CA PHE A 156 5.60 -13.97 -1.43
C PHE A 156 6.94 -14.25 -0.74
N SER A 157 7.00 -14.19 0.59
CA SER A 157 8.21 -14.56 1.35
C SER A 157 8.57 -16.04 1.16
N ILE A 158 7.56 -16.92 1.09
CA ILE A 158 7.76 -18.35 0.80
C ILE A 158 8.29 -18.54 -0.63
N LEU A 159 7.68 -17.88 -1.62
CA LEU A 159 8.14 -17.95 -3.02
C LEU A 159 9.58 -17.44 -3.18
N LEU A 160 9.93 -16.36 -2.47
CA LEU A 160 11.27 -15.80 -2.44
C LEU A 160 12.29 -16.79 -1.86
N LEU A 161 11.93 -17.47 -0.78
CA LEU A 161 12.75 -18.53 -0.18
C LEU A 161 12.92 -19.71 -1.15
N LEU A 162 11.85 -20.17 -1.81
CA LEU A 162 11.90 -21.25 -2.80
C LEU A 162 12.77 -20.89 -4.00
N SER A 163 12.67 -19.65 -4.50
CA SER A 163 13.51 -19.13 -5.58
C SER A 163 14.98 -19.12 -5.18
N LEU A 164 15.29 -18.68 -3.95
CA LEU A 164 16.65 -18.69 -3.42
C LEU A 164 17.19 -20.12 -3.26
N LEU A 165 16.39 -21.07 -2.77
CA LEU A 165 16.78 -22.48 -2.67
C LEU A 165 17.05 -23.12 -4.04
N ALA A 166 16.26 -22.79 -5.07
CA ALA A 166 16.52 -23.24 -6.43
C ALA A 166 17.78 -22.62 -7.04
N SER A 167 18.10 -21.36 -6.72
CA SER A 167 19.35 -20.72 -7.19
C SER A 167 20.61 -21.42 -6.67
N VAL A 168 20.52 -22.08 -5.51
CA VAL A 168 21.60 -22.89 -4.91
C VAL A 168 21.53 -24.36 -5.36
N SER A 169 20.69 -24.69 -6.35
CA SER A 169 20.51 -26.03 -6.92
C SER A 169 20.02 -27.08 -5.90
N ILE A 170 19.37 -26.66 -4.81
CA ILE A 170 18.79 -27.57 -3.81
C ILE A 170 17.47 -28.17 -4.34
N ILE A 171 16.74 -27.42 -5.15
CA ILE A 171 15.44 -27.79 -5.73
C ILE A 171 15.54 -27.65 -7.25
N SER A 172 14.91 -28.57 -7.99
CA SER A 172 14.81 -28.48 -9.45
C SER A 172 14.07 -27.21 -9.90
N SER A 173 14.59 -26.53 -10.92
CA SER A 173 13.95 -25.36 -11.53
C SER A 173 12.55 -25.65 -12.04
N ASP A 174 12.29 -26.87 -12.52
CA ASP A 174 10.98 -27.27 -13.06
C ASP A 174 9.91 -27.32 -11.98
N ILE A 175 10.29 -27.76 -10.77
CA ILE A 175 9.38 -27.80 -9.61
C ILE A 175 9.03 -26.38 -9.19
N VAL A 176 10.01 -25.48 -9.13
CA VAL A 176 9.76 -24.08 -8.78
C VAL A 176 8.88 -23.40 -9.83
N GLN A 177 9.12 -23.64 -11.12
CA GLN A 177 8.27 -23.11 -12.19
C GLN A 177 6.83 -23.63 -12.07
N ALA A 178 6.64 -24.93 -11.85
CA ALA A 178 5.30 -25.51 -11.66
C ALA A 178 4.56 -24.90 -10.45
N ILE A 179 5.27 -24.63 -9.35
CA ILE A 179 4.71 -23.94 -8.18
C ILE A 179 4.32 -22.50 -8.53
N LEU A 180 5.19 -21.78 -9.24
CA LEU A 180 4.92 -20.40 -9.69
C LEU A 180 3.72 -20.34 -10.63
N ASP A 181 3.60 -21.27 -11.58
CA ASP A 181 2.47 -21.33 -12.51
C ASP A 181 1.15 -21.64 -11.77
N PHE A 182 1.20 -22.56 -10.79
CA PHE A 182 0.05 -22.91 -9.97
C PHE A 182 -0.39 -21.75 -9.05
N LEU A 183 0.55 -21.06 -8.41
CA LEU A 183 0.25 -19.97 -7.47
C LEU A 183 0.07 -18.61 -8.14
N GLY A 184 0.61 -18.41 -9.34
CA GLY A 184 0.61 -17.13 -10.04
C GLY A 184 -0.79 -16.62 -10.33
N THR A 185 -1.68 -17.47 -10.86
CA THR A 185 -3.06 -17.06 -11.18
C THR A 185 -3.84 -16.65 -9.91
N PRO A 186 -3.88 -17.45 -8.83
CA PRO A 186 -4.47 -17.02 -7.56
C PRO A 186 -3.88 -15.71 -7.01
N MET A 187 -2.56 -15.53 -7.11
CA MET A 187 -1.91 -14.30 -6.63
C MET A 187 -2.36 -13.05 -7.39
N VAL A 188 -2.52 -13.12 -8.72
CA VAL A 188 -3.01 -11.99 -9.51
C VAL A 188 -4.45 -11.64 -9.13
N VAL A 189 -5.30 -12.64 -8.90
CA VAL A 189 -6.68 -12.42 -8.44
C VAL A 189 -6.70 -11.77 -7.06
N LEU A 190 -5.88 -12.25 -6.13
CA LEU A 190 -5.76 -11.69 -4.78
C LEU A 190 -5.21 -10.27 -4.80
N ALA A 191 -4.21 -9.98 -5.63
CA ALA A 191 -3.68 -8.62 -5.82
C ALA A 191 -4.76 -7.69 -6.40
N SER A 192 -5.54 -8.14 -7.38
CA SER A 192 -6.66 -7.38 -7.93
C SER A 192 -7.73 -7.08 -6.88
N LEU A 193 -8.08 -8.09 -6.05
CA LEU A 193 -9.00 -7.93 -4.93
C LEU A 193 -8.45 -6.92 -3.91
N PHE A 194 -7.15 -6.97 -3.61
CA PHE A 194 -6.50 -6.03 -2.71
C PHE A 194 -6.62 -4.59 -3.23
N VAL A 195 -6.41 -4.35 -4.52
CA VAL A 195 -6.57 -3.01 -5.13
C VAL A 195 -8.02 -2.51 -4.99
N LEU A 196 -9.01 -3.37 -5.21
CA LEU A 196 -10.43 -3.01 -5.04
C LEU A 196 -10.78 -2.69 -3.57
N LEU A 197 -10.27 -3.47 -2.63
CA LEU A 197 -10.46 -3.22 -1.20
C LEU A 197 -9.75 -1.94 -0.74
N PHE A 198 -8.59 -1.63 -1.32
CA PHE A 198 -7.87 -0.38 -1.09
C PHE A 198 -8.70 0.82 -1.57
N LEU A 199 -9.27 0.74 -2.78
CA LEU A 199 -10.21 1.74 -3.28
C LEU A 199 -11.39 1.92 -2.32
N PHE A 200 -12.03 0.82 -1.93
CA PHE A 200 -13.19 0.88 -1.05
C PHE A 200 -12.87 1.54 0.30
N SER A 201 -11.72 1.18 0.88
CA SER A 201 -11.24 1.74 2.15
C SER A 201 -10.98 3.24 2.04
N THR A 202 -10.30 3.69 0.98
CA THR A 202 -10.08 5.14 0.75
C THR A 202 -11.37 5.92 0.52
N LEU A 203 -12.36 5.33 -0.16
CA LEU A 203 -13.69 5.93 -0.34
C LEU A 203 -14.46 6.06 0.97
N ILE A 204 -14.41 5.03 1.83
CA ILE A 204 -15.03 5.07 3.16
C ILE A 204 -14.37 6.14 4.02
N THR A 205 -13.04 6.18 4.08
CA THR A 205 -12.30 7.19 4.84
C THR A 205 -12.65 8.60 4.37
N ARG A 206 -12.76 8.83 3.06
CA ARG A 206 -13.21 10.11 2.51
C ARG A 206 -14.64 10.46 2.93
N ASN A 207 -15.56 9.50 2.87
CA ASN A 207 -16.97 9.73 3.21
C ASN A 207 -17.16 10.01 4.70
N GLU A 208 -16.46 9.29 5.58
CA GLU A 208 -16.48 9.57 7.02
C GLU A 208 -15.83 10.91 7.34
N ALA A 209 -14.68 11.23 6.74
CA ALA A 209 -14.02 12.53 6.90
C ALA A 209 -14.94 13.69 6.50
N ARG A 210 -15.67 13.56 5.38
CA ARG A 210 -16.65 14.56 4.94
C ARG A 210 -17.81 14.73 5.92
N LYS A 211 -18.36 13.62 6.43
CA LYS A 211 -19.43 13.66 7.44
C LYS A 211 -18.94 14.32 8.72
N PHE A 212 -17.69 14.07 9.12
CA PHE A 212 -17.08 14.67 10.29
C PHE A 212 -16.95 16.20 10.13
N ILE A 213 -16.46 16.67 8.98
CA ILE A 213 -16.31 18.11 8.68
C ILE A 213 -17.68 18.81 8.57
N ALA A 214 -18.69 18.12 8.04
CA ALA A 214 -20.02 18.70 7.81
C ALA A 214 -20.89 18.78 9.07
N ARG A 215 -20.50 18.16 10.18
CA ARG A 215 -21.24 18.32 11.45
C ARG A 215 -21.04 19.76 11.91
N PRO A 216 -22.11 20.58 12.00
CA PRO A 216 -21.98 21.90 12.60
C PRO A 216 -21.38 21.71 13.98
N ALA A 217 -20.40 22.53 14.35
CA ALA A 217 -19.90 22.58 15.71
C ALA A 217 -21.14 22.84 16.57
N ALA A 218 -21.62 21.82 17.26
CA ALA A 218 -22.83 21.95 18.07
C ALA A 218 -22.53 23.05 19.08
N GLU A 219 -23.16 24.20 18.89
CA GLU A 219 -23.07 25.35 19.78
C GLU A 219 -23.69 24.91 21.12
N GLY A 220 -22.87 24.35 22.02
CA GLY A 220 -23.29 24.18 23.42
C GLY A 220 -22.84 22.92 24.16
N GLU A 221 -22.33 21.87 23.51
CA GLU A 221 -21.92 20.67 24.26
C GLU A 221 -20.43 20.70 24.61
N GLY A 222 -20.17 21.16 25.83
CA GLY A 222 -18.96 20.81 26.60
C GLY A 222 -18.94 19.35 27.06
N ASP A 223 -19.76 18.49 26.48
CA ASP A 223 -19.93 17.10 26.88
C ASP A 223 -18.97 16.20 26.09
N GLU A 224 -17.89 15.86 26.76
CA GLU A 224 -17.58 14.47 27.10
C GLU A 224 -18.35 13.42 26.26
N TYR A 225 -17.97 13.25 25.00
CA TYR A 225 -18.26 12.01 24.27
C TYR A 225 -17.41 10.88 24.88
N THR A 226 -17.76 10.44 26.09
CA THR A 226 -17.51 9.09 26.59
C THR A 226 -18.37 8.19 25.72
N TYR A 227 -17.78 7.69 24.64
CA TYR A 227 -18.35 6.54 23.96
C TYR A 227 -18.29 5.40 24.96
N PHE A 228 -19.45 5.03 25.50
CA PHE A 228 -19.69 3.72 26.06
C PHE A 228 -19.21 2.72 25.02
N PHE A 229 -18.06 2.11 25.27
CA PHE A 229 -17.84 0.77 24.77
C PHE A 229 -18.94 -0.05 25.43
N ASP A 230 -19.78 -0.70 24.61
CA ASP A 230 -20.41 -1.93 25.03
C ASP A 230 -19.26 -2.85 25.46
N GLU A 231 -18.91 -2.81 26.75
CA GLU A 231 -18.56 -4.01 27.48
C GLU A 231 -19.80 -4.90 27.33
N GLU A 232 -19.86 -5.66 26.23
CA GLU A 232 -20.65 -6.88 26.22
C GLU A 232 -20.13 -7.68 27.41
N GLU A 233 -20.95 -7.66 28.46
CA GLU A 233 -20.74 -8.35 29.71
C GLU A 233 -20.25 -9.76 29.42
N GLU A 234 -19.02 -9.98 29.87
CA GLU A 234 -18.53 -11.27 30.33
C GLU A 234 -19.47 -11.73 31.48
N GLN A 235 -20.65 -12.26 31.12
CA GLN A 235 -21.53 -12.99 32.01
C GLN A 235 -21.97 -14.29 31.33
N GLU A 236 -21.06 -15.25 31.24
CA GLU A 236 -21.43 -16.66 31.24
C GLU A 236 -20.52 -17.44 32.20
N GLY A 237 -21.08 -17.68 33.40
CA GLY A 237 -21.12 -18.98 34.10
C GLY A 237 -19.84 -19.77 34.33
#